data_AF-A0A1H3SKN5-F1
#
_entry.id   AF-A0A1H3SKN5-F1
#
_cell.length_a   1.000
_cell.length_b   1.000
_cell.length_c   1.000
_cell.angle_alpha   90.00
_cell.angle_beta   90.00
_cell.angle_gamma   90.00
#
_symmetry.space_group_name_H-M   'P 1'
#
loop_
_entity.id
_entity.type
_entity.pdbx_description
1 polymer ?
#
loop_
_entity_poly.entity_id
_entity_poly.type
_entity_poly.pdbx_seq_one_letter_code
_entity_poly.pdbx_strand_id
1 'polypeptide(L)'
;MKQKTYIEISRTSQYVNKLGKFSVLIDGVERGKIKDGESVRMGVLPGEHLIEVKVDWCISEALTFTLHEGEVRKFRCGSPLRGWKIFFVLYYVLFLPKKYLFIEQAGSGRSGDESSKIS
;
A
#
# COMPACT_ATOMS: atom_id res chain seq x y z
N MET A 1 -12.57 23.46 -14.93
CA MET A 1 -12.40 22.78 -13.62
C MET A 1 -11.18 21.89 -13.73
N LYS A 2 -10.11 22.10 -12.95
CA LYS A 2 -8.94 21.19 -12.98
C LYS A 2 -9.39 19.85 -12.38
N GLN A 3 -9.31 18.78 -13.16
CA GLN A 3 -9.60 17.44 -12.63
C GLN A 3 -8.58 17.12 -11.53
N LYS A 4 -9.03 16.59 -10.39
CA LYS A 4 -8.15 16.29 -9.27
C LYS A 4 -7.51 14.92 -9.48
N THR A 5 -6.25 14.93 -9.90
CA THR A 5 -5.40 13.74 -9.96
C THR A 5 -4.80 13.48 -8.58
N TYR A 6 -5.14 12.34 -7.97
CA TYR A 6 -4.60 11.98 -6.65
C TYR A 6 -4.61 10.47 -6.44
N ILE A 7 -3.79 10.03 -5.49
CA ILE A 7 -3.85 8.67 -4.98
C ILE A 7 -4.54 8.67 -3.61
N GLU A 8 -5.30 7.63 -3.34
CA GLU A 8 -5.93 7.37 -2.04
C GLU A 8 -5.37 6.06 -1.50
N ILE A 9 -4.82 6.10 -0.29
CA ILE A 9 -4.21 4.92 0.34
C ILE A 9 -4.93 4.66 1.64
N SER A 10 -5.46 3.46 1.77
CA SER A 10 -6.15 2.98 2.95
C SER A 10 -5.28 2.00 3.71
N ARG A 11 -5.11 2.24 5.01
CA ARG A 11 -4.40 1.30 5.88
C ARG A 11 -5.39 0.35 6.54
N THR A 12 -5.15 -0.95 6.41
CA THR A 12 -5.92 -1.95 7.12
C THR A 12 -5.66 -1.84 8.63
N SER A 13 -6.72 -1.73 9.43
CA SER A 13 -6.59 -1.76 10.90
C SER A 13 -6.18 -3.16 11.36
N GLN A 14 -5.05 -3.26 12.05
CA GLN A 14 -4.48 -4.52 12.52
C GLN A 14 -3.85 -4.35 13.90
N TYR A 15 -3.89 -5.40 14.73
CA TYR A 15 -3.21 -5.40 16.03
C TYR A 15 -1.69 -5.21 15.88
N VAL A 16 -1.11 -5.82 14.84
CA VAL A 16 0.29 -5.62 14.47
C VAL A 16 0.47 -4.18 13.99
N ASN A 17 1.43 -3.48 14.57
CA ASN A 17 1.73 -2.06 14.29
C ASN A 17 0.61 -1.08 14.63
N LYS A 18 -0.35 -1.43 15.51
CA LYS A 18 -1.47 -0.55 15.88
C LYS A 18 -1.04 0.85 16.33
N LEU A 19 0.10 0.96 17.01
CA LEU A 19 0.68 2.24 17.44
C LEU A 19 1.68 2.84 16.43
N GLY A 20 2.18 2.05 15.48
CA GLY A 20 3.13 2.48 14.46
C GLY A 20 2.44 3.32 13.38
N LYS A 21 3.15 4.28 12.80
CA LYS A 21 2.69 5.06 11.65
C LYS A 21 3.32 4.51 10.38
N PHE A 22 2.52 4.29 9.35
CA PHE A 22 3.02 3.85 8.05
C PHE A 22 3.41 5.10 7.27
N SER A 23 4.68 5.20 6.89
CA SER A 23 5.17 6.26 6.01
C SER A 23 4.96 5.81 4.57
N VAL A 24 4.38 6.68 3.75
CA VAL A 24 4.18 6.43 2.32
C VAL A 24 5.32 7.08 1.56
N LEU A 25 5.99 6.30 0.72
CA LEU A 25 7.03 6.77 -0.17
C LEU A 25 6.49 6.73 -1.61
N ILE A 26 6.68 7.82 -2.34
CA ILE A 26 6.43 7.90 -3.77
C ILE A 26 7.75 8.28 -4.44
N ASP A 27 8.20 7.46 -5.38
CA ASP A 27 9.49 7.60 -6.05
C ASP A 27 10.66 7.72 -5.05
N GLY A 28 10.60 6.95 -3.96
CA GLY A 28 11.58 6.96 -2.87
C GLY A 28 11.49 8.15 -1.90
N VAL A 29 10.56 9.10 -2.12
CA VAL A 29 10.39 10.29 -1.26
C VAL A 29 9.19 10.11 -0.33
N GLU A 30 9.38 10.33 0.98
CA GLU A 30 8.29 10.30 1.95
C GLU A 30 7.27 11.43 1.69
N ARG A 31 6.01 11.06 1.41
CA ARG A 31 4.93 12.02 1.10
C ARG A 31 3.92 12.19 2.22
N GLY A 32 3.83 11.24 3.15
CA GLY A 32 2.88 11.31 4.24
C GLY A 32 2.93 10.12 5.18
N LYS A 33 2.17 10.20 6.27
CA LYS A 33 2.04 9.14 7.28
C LYS A 33 0.58 8.76 7.47
N ILE A 34 0.30 7.47 7.63
CA ILE A 34 -1.05 6.91 7.80
C ILE A 34 -1.13 6.19 9.16
N LYS A 35 -2.07 6.61 10.01
CA LYS A 35 -2.37 5.93 11.28
C LYS A 35 -3.17 4.65 11.04
N ASP A 36 -3.29 3.82 12.08
CA ASP A 36 -4.08 2.60 12.00
C ASP A 36 -5.53 2.88 11.57
N GLY A 37 -6.01 2.16 10.55
CA GLY A 37 -7.36 2.32 9.99
C GLY A 37 -7.60 3.61 9.21
N GLU A 38 -6.61 4.50 9.08
CA GLU A 38 -6.74 5.77 8.39
C GLU A 38 -6.60 5.61 6.86
N SER A 39 -7.21 6.55 6.14
CA SER A 39 -6.99 6.72 4.70
C SER A 39 -6.48 8.13 4.43
N VAL A 40 -5.46 8.25 3.58
CA VAL A 40 -4.88 9.54 3.17
C VAL A 40 -5.02 9.73 1.67
N ARG A 41 -5.20 10.98 1.25
CA ARG A 41 -5.20 11.39 -0.16
C ARG A 41 -4.00 12.27 -0.42
N MET A 42 -3.26 11.99 -1.48
CA MET A 42 -2.08 12.75 -1.86
C MET A 42 -2.16 13.10 -3.34
N GLY A 43 -1.98 14.38 -3.66
CA GLY A 43 -1.87 14.82 -5.04
C GLY A 43 -0.56 14.31 -5.63
N VAL A 44 -0.64 13.63 -6.77
CA VAL A 44 0.51 13.12 -7.53
C VAL A 44 0.35 13.61 -8.95
N LEU A 45 1.47 13.97 -9.59
CA LEU A 45 1.45 14.38 -10.98
C LEU A 45 1.04 13.19 -11.88
N PRO A 46 0.43 13.44 -13.05
CA PRO A 46 0.24 12.38 -14.02
C PRO A 46 1.59 11.83 -14.49
N GLY A 47 1.71 10.51 -14.60
CA GLY A 47 2.96 9.85 -14.93
C GLY A 47 3.05 8.42 -14.40
N GLU A 48 4.19 7.79 -14.65
CA GLU A 48 4.58 6.54 -14.02
C GLU A 48 5.26 6.84 -12.70
N HIS A 49 4.82 6.16 -11.64
CA HIS A 49 5.31 6.35 -10.29
C HIS A 49 5.47 5.01 -9.59
N LEU A 50 6.35 5.01 -8.59
CA LEU A 50 6.58 3.89 -7.70
C LEU A 50 6.05 4.22 -6.32
N ILE A 51 5.28 3.30 -5.72
CA ILE A 51 4.76 3.44 -4.36
C ILE A 51 5.28 2.35 -3.44
N GLU A 52 5.70 2.77 -2.25
CA GLU A 52 6.16 1.91 -1.16
C GLU A 52 5.56 2.38 0.16
N VAL A 53 5.44 1.46 1.11
CA VAL A 53 5.10 1.79 2.49
C VAL A 53 6.20 1.32 3.43
N LYS A 54 6.48 2.14 4.44
CA LYS A 54 7.54 1.91 5.41
C LYS A 54 7.03 2.02 6.84
N VAL A 55 7.49 1.13 7.69
CA VAL A 55 7.33 1.19 9.15
C VAL A 55 8.68 0.85 9.76
N ASP A 56 9.22 1.75 10.58
CA ASP A 56 10.57 1.64 11.14
C ASP A 56 11.63 1.36 10.07
N TRP A 57 12.28 0.19 10.09
CA TRP A 57 13.24 -0.25 9.06
C TRP A 57 12.66 -1.23 8.04
N CYS A 58 11.38 -1.60 8.17
CA CYS A 58 10.70 -2.48 7.22
C CYS A 58 10.07 -1.64 6.10
N ILE A 59 10.42 -1.97 4.85
CA ILE A 59 9.88 -1.34 3.64
C ILE A 59 9.18 -2.43 2.85
N SER A 60 7.98 -2.16 2.31
CA SER A 60 7.26 -3.10 1.47
C SER A 60 7.99 -3.37 0.14
N GLU A 61 7.48 -4.31 -0.63
CA GLU A 61 7.77 -4.35 -2.05
C GLU A 61 7.24 -3.08 -2.74
N ALA A 62 7.99 -2.63 -3.74
CA ALA A 62 7.64 -1.49 -4.56
C ALA A 62 6.56 -1.87 -5.57
N LEU A 63 5.54 -1.02 -5.70
CA LEU A 63 4.47 -1.19 -6.67
C LEU A 63 4.51 -0.05 -7.68
N THR A 64 4.72 -0.37 -8.95
CA THR A 64 4.65 0.61 -10.05
C THR A 64 3.20 0.82 -10.46
N PHE A 65 2.82 2.08 -10.69
CA PHE A 65 1.50 2.43 -11.20
C PHE A 65 1.58 3.63 -12.16
N THR A 66 0.64 3.68 -13.10
CA THR A 66 0.45 4.82 -14.01
C THR A 66 -0.77 5.61 -13.57
N LEU A 67 -0.62 6.93 -13.55
CA LEU A 67 -1.68 7.88 -13.21
C LEU A 67 -1.93 8.82 -14.38
N HIS A 68 -3.14 8.83 -14.92
CA HIS A 68 -3.56 9.76 -15.97
C HIS A 68 -4.16 11.06 -15.38
N GLU A 69 -4.25 12.11 -16.20
CA GLU A 69 -4.85 13.37 -15.76
C GLU A 69 -6.33 13.18 -15.39
N GLY A 70 -6.71 13.61 -14.20
CA GLY A 70 -8.06 13.41 -13.64
C GLY A 70 -8.33 12.01 -13.10
N GLU A 71 -7.32 11.13 -13.10
CA GLU A 71 -7.44 9.80 -12.55
C GLU A 71 -7.24 9.76 -11.03
N VAL A 72 -7.99 8.86 -10.39
CA VAL A 72 -7.81 8.53 -8.97
C VAL A 72 -7.43 7.07 -8.85
N ARG A 73 -6.27 6.81 -8.24
CA ARG A 73 -5.82 5.44 -7.95
C ARG A 73 -5.96 5.15 -6.47
N LYS A 74 -6.56 4.00 -6.15
CA LYS A 74 -6.77 3.54 -4.78
C LYS A 74 -5.81 2.42 -4.45
N PHE A 75 -5.22 2.51 -3.28
CA PHE A 75 -4.30 1.52 -2.75
C PHE A 75 -4.74 1.08 -1.36
N ARG A 76 -4.30 -0.11 -1.01
CA ARG A 76 -4.46 -0.67 0.32
C ARG A 76 -3.11 -1.14 0.81
N CYS A 77 -2.83 -0.87 2.08
CA CYS A 77 -1.61 -1.33 2.73
C CYS A 77 -1.89 -1.97 4.10
N GLY A 78 -0.91 -2.73 4.59
CA GLY A 78 -0.98 -3.39 5.89
C GLY A 78 0.17 -4.37 6.11
N SER A 79 -0.01 -5.29 7.05
CA SER A 79 0.90 -6.41 7.29
C SER A 79 0.19 -7.75 6.99
N PRO A 80 0.86 -8.73 6.35
CA PRO A 80 0.27 -10.05 6.14
C PRO A 80 0.18 -10.88 7.44
N LEU A 81 0.76 -10.40 8.54
CA LEU A 81 0.75 -11.08 9.83
C LEU A 81 -0.61 -10.96 10.51
N ARG A 82 -1.34 -12.08 10.54
CA ARG A 82 -2.65 -12.23 11.20
C ARG A 82 -2.74 -13.58 11.91
N GLY A 83 -3.55 -13.65 12.96
CA GLY A 83 -3.74 -14.87 13.76
C GLY A 83 -2.43 -15.37 14.35
N TRP A 84 -2.19 -16.68 14.27
CA TRP A 84 -0.97 -17.32 14.80
C TRP A 84 0.36 -16.79 14.21
N LYS A 85 0.34 -16.15 13.02
CA LYS A 85 1.56 -15.57 12.42
C LYS A 85 2.12 -14.41 13.24
N ILE A 86 1.33 -13.83 14.14
CA ILE A 86 1.75 -12.76 15.05
C ILE A 86 2.87 -13.22 15.99
N PHE A 87 2.93 -14.51 16.34
CA PHE A 87 4.02 -15.04 17.16
C PHE A 87 5.39 -14.95 16.47
N PHE A 88 5.42 -14.83 15.15
CA PHE A 88 6.64 -14.69 14.36
C PHE A 88 6.99 -13.23 14.01
N VAL A 89 6.32 -12.22 14.60
CA VAL A 89 6.58 -10.81 14.28
C VAL A 89 8.07 -10.45 14.38
N LEU A 90 8.75 -10.83 15.47
CA LEU A 90 10.17 -10.53 15.65
C LEU A 90 11.03 -11.20 14.56
N TYR A 91 10.72 -12.46 14.21
CA TYR A 91 11.41 -13.17 13.13
C TYR A 91 11.23 -12.45 11.79
N TYR A 92 10.02 -12.02 11.44
CA TYR A 92 9.78 -11.29 10.20
C TYR A 92 10.48 -9.94 10.16
N VAL A 93 10.49 -9.21 11.28
CA VAL A 93 11.14 -7.90 11.37
C VAL A 93 12.67 -8.00 11.21
N LEU A 94 13.28 -9.09 11.71
CA LEU A 94 14.73 -9.31 11.63
C LEU A 94 15.18 -9.95 10.31
N PHE A 95 14.45 -10.95 9.81
CA PHE A 95 14.91 -11.78 8.69
C PHE A 95 14.14 -11.55 7.38
N LEU A 96 12.92 -11.00 7.43
CA LEU A 96 12.04 -10.85 6.27
C LEU A 96 11.35 -9.46 6.21
N PRO A 97 12.09 -8.34 6.37
CA PRO A 97 11.51 -7.01 6.47
C PRO A 97 10.68 -6.62 5.24
N LYS A 98 11.07 -7.09 4.05
CA LYS A 98 10.33 -6.85 2.79
C LYS A 98 8.95 -7.51 2.75
N LYS A 99 8.78 -8.64 3.43
CA LYS A 99 7.49 -9.37 3.50
C LYS A 99 6.66 -8.98 4.72
N TYR A 100 7.16 -8.07 5.54
CA TYR A 100 6.47 -7.61 6.75
C TYR A 100 5.31 -6.67 6.44
N LEU A 101 5.40 -5.96 5.31
CA LEU A 101 4.42 -5.00 4.83
C LEU A 101 3.97 -5.38 3.42
N PHE A 102 2.73 -5.06 3.09
CA PHE A 102 2.23 -5.15 1.73
C PHE A 102 1.60 -3.82 1.31
N ILE A 103 1.63 -3.58 0.00
CA ILE A 103 0.84 -2.58 -0.69
C ILE A 103 0.23 -3.23 -1.93
N GLU A 104 -1.06 -3.01 -2.14
CA GLU A 104 -1.80 -3.55 -3.27
C GLU A 104 -2.72 -2.48 -3.85
N GLN A 105 -2.94 -2.53 -5.16
CA GLN A 105 -3.92 -1.67 -5.80
C GLN A 105 -5.33 -2.17 -5.47
N ALA A 106 -6.14 -1.33 -4.85
CA ALA A 106 -7.55 -1.65 -4.63
C ALA A 106 -8.25 -1.51 -5.99
N GLY A 107 -8.60 -2.66 -6.58
CA GLY A 107 -9.03 -2.81 -7.97
C GLY A 107 -9.78 -1.61 -8.55
N SER A 108 -9.16 -0.97 -9.54
CA SER A 108 -9.85 -0.15 -10.54
C SER A 108 -10.36 -1.14 -11.59
N GLY A 109 -11.67 -1.33 -11.67
CA GLY A 109 -12.25 -2.26 -12.64
C GLY A 109 -11.89 -1.87 -14.08
N ARG A 110 -11.14 -2.73 -14.77
CA ARG A 110 -11.43 -3.22 -16.12
C ARG A 110 -10.60 -4.47 -16.46
N SER A 111 -11.30 -5.47 -17.00
CA SER A 111 -10.86 -6.69 -17.70
C SER A 111 -9.92 -7.67 -16.98
N GLY A 112 -10.55 -8.72 -16.44
CA GLY A 112 -9.94 -9.99 -16.06
C GLY A 112 -11.03 -10.99 -15.66
N ASP A 113 -12.18 -10.94 -16.35
CA ASP A 113 -13.12 -12.06 -16.39
C ASP A 113 -12.73 -12.87 -17.63
N GLU A 114 -12.82 -14.20 -17.53
CA GLU A 114 -12.42 -15.22 -18.53
C GLU A 114 -11.01 -15.84 -18.39
N SER A 115 -10.80 -16.60 -17.31
CA SER A 115 -10.26 -17.97 -17.41
C SER A 115 -10.18 -18.64 -16.04
N SER A 116 -11.23 -19.37 -15.69
CA SER A 116 -11.17 -20.66 -14.94
C SER A 116 -12.58 -21.15 -14.60
N LYS A 117 -13.42 -21.31 -15.63
CA LYS A 117 -14.11 -22.59 -15.75
C LYS A 117 -13.07 -23.55 -16.31
N ILE A 118 -12.68 -24.53 -15.51
CA ILE A 118 -12.23 -25.90 -15.84
C ILE A 118 -11.52 -26.38 -14.57
N SER A 119 -12.26 -27.09 -13.72
CA SER A 119 -11.96 -28.47 -13.30
C SER A 119 -12.97 -28.91 -12.23
#